data_AF-A0A372BV88-F1
#
_entry.id   AF-A0A372BV88-F1
#
_cell.length_a   1.000
_cell.length_b   1.000
_cell.length_c   1.000
_cell.angle_alpha   90.00
_cell.angle_beta   90.00
_cell.angle_gamma   90.00
#
_symmetry.space_group_name_H-M   'P 1'
#
loop_
_entity.id
_entity.type
_entity.pdbx_description
1 polymer ?
#
loop_
_entity_poly.entity_id
_entity_poly.type
_entity_poly.pdbx_seq_one_letter_code
_entity_poly.pdbx_strand_id
1 'polypeptide(L)'
;MDKLLQPLLELSPFTIYLLIGLFCWSEGAFFLGFVTPGELAVVVGGILASRGHLEMDVLLGVVVSATIAGNATGFYVGRRWGTGMLEWAPLQRFFGPSIRLTLRVTGTQGIARTLAPGVRWLNRRFDPRLAQGLSLTLGFFALMGAIGGAGLVFSQTQAVEGLALIDFPVLEWMGKTRTDEAVSIACGGLLAFHWPGVFEVAVPLMAFAWWRVGWFAAIRIGVGVVGAAGGAYFLDRFVLEGHVPGAEFPSVPVAVAAVLLVHTTALTARMLDWGGAVACAAIGTFVLCTVALGTVVAGWAAPSGIALGLALGMAWATTLELPGTALRSKPPSPEEEQGDSPR
;
A
#
# COMPACT_ATOMS: atom_id res chain seq x y z
N MET A 1 -5.21 27.27 -13.83
CA MET A 1 -5.39 27.07 -12.38
C MET A 1 -6.25 28.15 -11.75
N ASP A 2 -6.07 29.42 -12.12
CA ASP A 2 -6.73 30.55 -11.44
C ASP A 2 -8.25 30.61 -11.62
N LYS A 3 -8.79 30.11 -12.74
CA LYS A 3 -10.25 30.04 -12.99
C LYS A 3 -10.99 29.01 -12.12
N LEU A 4 -10.31 28.00 -11.58
CA LEU A 4 -10.90 27.01 -10.65
C LEU A 4 -10.74 27.42 -9.18
N LEU A 5 -9.73 28.24 -8.89
CA LEU A 5 -9.41 28.70 -7.54
C LEU A 5 -10.21 29.95 -7.15
N GLN A 6 -10.54 30.83 -8.10
CA GLN A 6 -11.35 32.04 -7.83
C GLN A 6 -12.69 31.75 -7.13
N PRO A 7 -13.50 30.76 -7.55
CA PRO A 7 -14.76 30.43 -6.85
C PRO A 7 -14.54 29.85 -5.44
N LEU A 8 -13.40 29.17 -5.22
CA LEU A 8 -13.01 28.60 -3.92
C LEU A 8 -12.50 29.67 -2.94
N LEU A 9 -11.90 30.74 -3.47
CA LEU A 9 -11.39 31.88 -2.71
C LEU A 9 -12.50 32.84 -2.25
N GLU A 10 -13.68 32.78 -2.86
CA GLU A 10 -14.88 33.53 -2.44
C GLU A 10 -15.72 32.78 -1.38
N LEU A 11 -15.40 31.51 -1.10
CA LEU A 11 -16.08 30.72 -0.08
C LEU A 11 -15.54 31.02 1.31
N SER A 12 -16.44 31.06 2.30
CA SER A 12 -16.06 31.14 3.71
C SER A 12 -15.12 29.98 4.08
N PRO A 13 -14.00 30.23 4.80
CA PRO A 13 -13.10 29.19 5.29
C PRO A 13 -13.83 28.04 6.01
N PHE A 14 -14.92 28.37 6.71
CA PHE A 14 -15.78 27.39 7.36
C PHE A 14 -16.41 26.39 6.37
N THR A 15 -16.89 26.87 5.22
CA THR A 15 -17.47 26.03 4.17
C THR A 15 -16.44 25.08 3.57
N ILE A 16 -15.20 25.55 3.43
CA ILE A 16 -14.10 24.75 2.88
C ILE A 16 -13.73 23.62 3.84
N TYR A 17 -13.60 23.91 5.15
CA TYR A 17 -13.39 22.87 6.16
C TYR A 17 -14.53 21.84 6.18
N LEU A 18 -15.79 22.30 6.09
CA LEU A 18 -16.95 21.44 6.12
C LEU A 18 -17.00 20.52 4.89
N LEU A 19 -16.69 21.04 3.69
CA LEU A 19 -16.61 20.24 2.47
C LEU A 19 -15.50 19.19 2.56
N ILE A 20 -14.30 19.57 3.01
CA ILE A 20 -13.18 18.64 3.17
C ILE A 20 -13.54 17.54 4.19
N GLY A 21 -14.06 17.93 5.35
CA GLY A 21 -14.50 17.00 6.38
C GLY A 21 -15.60 16.06 5.89
N LEU A 22 -16.57 16.57 5.13
CA LEU A 22 -17.64 15.75 4.56
C LEU A 22 -17.09 14.74 3.54
N PHE A 23 -16.17 15.16 2.67
CA PHE A 23 -15.53 14.27 1.71
C PHE A 23 -14.73 13.17 2.41
N CYS A 24 -13.85 13.52 3.36
CA CYS A 24 -13.08 12.54 4.15
C CYS A 24 -13.98 11.58 4.95
N TRP A 25 -15.03 12.11 5.60
CA TRP A 25 -15.98 11.28 6.34
C TRP A 25 -16.74 10.33 5.42
N SER A 26 -17.23 10.82 4.28
CA SER A 26 -18.00 10.01 3.32
C SER A 26 -17.17 8.90 2.68
N GLU A 27 -15.90 9.18 2.41
CA GLU A 27 -14.94 8.19 1.91
C GLU A 27 -14.77 7.04 2.91
N GLY A 28 -14.54 7.35 4.19
CA GLY A 28 -14.41 6.36 5.26
C GLY A 28 -15.72 5.64 5.61
N ALA A 29 -16.86 6.33 5.53
CA ALA A 29 -18.17 5.77 5.91
C ALA A 29 -18.74 4.80 4.86
N PHE A 30 -18.52 5.07 3.57
CA PHE A 30 -19.16 4.32 2.48
C PHE A 30 -18.19 3.56 1.58
N PHE A 31 -16.88 3.58 1.87
CA PHE A 31 -15.84 3.00 0.98
C PHE A 31 -15.96 3.50 -0.47
N LEU A 32 -16.46 4.74 -0.62
CA LEU A 32 -16.71 5.39 -1.91
C LEU A 32 -15.47 6.15 -2.40
N GLY A 33 -14.27 5.58 -2.24
CA GLY A 33 -13.02 6.22 -2.70
C GLY A 33 -13.02 6.55 -4.21
N PHE A 34 -13.90 5.92 -5.00
CA PHE A 34 -14.09 6.22 -6.43
C PHE A 34 -15.10 7.35 -6.71
N VAL A 35 -16.00 7.67 -5.78
CA VAL A 35 -17.12 8.63 -6.00
C VAL A 35 -16.91 9.94 -5.24
N THR A 36 -16.29 9.86 -4.05
CA THR A 36 -16.00 11.01 -3.19
C THR A 36 -14.49 11.08 -2.96
N PRO A 37 -13.78 11.98 -3.66
CA PRO A 37 -12.33 12.03 -3.60
C PRO A 37 -11.87 12.81 -2.36
N GLY A 38 -11.86 12.16 -1.19
CA GLY A 38 -11.41 12.78 0.06
C GLY A 38 -9.91 13.05 0.07
N GLU A 39 -9.09 12.17 -0.50
CA GLU A 39 -7.65 12.42 -0.71
C GLU A 39 -7.39 13.73 -1.50
N LEU A 40 -8.14 13.95 -2.59
CA LEU A 40 -8.02 15.19 -3.36
C LEU A 40 -8.50 16.41 -2.53
N ALA A 41 -9.54 16.25 -1.72
CA ALA A 41 -10.02 17.33 -0.85
C ALA A 41 -8.97 17.73 0.19
N VAL A 42 -8.25 16.76 0.76
CA VAL A 42 -7.14 17.01 1.71
C VAL A 42 -5.98 17.71 1.01
N VAL A 43 -5.58 17.25 -0.19
CA VAL A 43 -4.50 17.90 -0.96
C VAL A 43 -4.86 19.34 -1.31
N VAL A 44 -6.07 19.59 -1.79
CA VAL A 44 -6.57 20.96 -2.08
C VAL A 44 -6.63 21.80 -0.81
N GLY A 45 -7.06 21.22 0.32
CA GLY A 45 -7.03 21.86 1.63
C GLY A 45 -5.63 22.27 2.05
N GLY A 46 -4.64 21.39 1.88
CA GLY A 46 -3.24 21.65 2.16
C GLY A 46 -2.66 22.79 1.30
N ILE A 47 -3.03 22.84 0.02
CA ILE A 47 -2.64 23.93 -0.89
C ILE A 47 -3.28 25.27 -0.48
N LEU A 48 -4.53 25.26 0.00
CA LEU A 48 -5.18 26.47 0.51
C LEU A 48 -4.59 26.94 1.84
N ALA A 49 -4.24 26.00 2.72
CA ALA A 49 -3.55 26.28 3.98
C ALA A 49 -2.16 26.87 3.74
N SER A 50 -1.39 26.35 2.78
CA SER A 50 -0.07 26.88 2.43
C SER A 50 -0.11 28.30 1.85
N ARG A 51 -1.28 28.74 1.34
CA ARG A 51 -1.54 30.10 0.86
C ARG A 51 -2.12 31.03 1.93
N GLY A 52 -2.26 30.56 3.17
CA GLY A 52 -2.76 31.34 4.30
C GLY A 52 -4.29 31.51 4.34
N HIS A 53 -5.04 30.77 3.52
CA HIS A 53 -6.51 30.83 3.51
C HIS A 53 -7.17 29.93 4.55
N LEU A 54 -6.44 28.92 5.03
CA LEU A 54 -6.88 27.99 6.07
C LEU A 54 -5.79 27.88 7.13
N GLU A 55 -6.19 27.75 8.39
CA GLU A 55 -5.34 27.40 9.51
C GLU A 55 -5.07 25.89 9.49
N MET A 56 -3.79 25.53 9.43
CA MET A 56 -3.36 24.13 9.30
C MET A 56 -3.81 23.27 10.48
N ASP A 57 -3.77 23.81 11.69
CA ASP A 57 -4.15 23.09 12.91
C ASP A 57 -5.65 22.72 12.90
N VAL A 58 -6.50 23.63 12.41
CA VAL A 58 -7.93 23.40 12.25
C VAL A 58 -8.20 22.39 11.13
N LEU A 59 -7.52 22.54 9.98
CA LEU A 59 -7.66 21.59 8.87
C LEU A 59 -7.30 20.17 9.30
N LEU A 60 -6.17 20.01 10.00
CA LEU A 60 -5.71 18.72 10.51
C LEU A 60 -6.74 18.12 11.48
N GLY A 61 -7.24 18.92 12.43
CA GLY A 61 -8.27 18.49 13.37
C GLY A 61 -9.54 18.01 12.68
N VAL A 62 -10.00 18.73 11.64
CA VAL A 62 -11.19 18.34 10.85
C VAL A 62 -10.94 17.04 10.08
N VAL A 63 -9.81 16.90 9.39
CA VAL A 63 -9.50 15.70 8.59
C VAL A 63 -9.39 14.46 9.49
N VAL A 64 -8.68 14.56 10.62
CA VAL A 64 -8.50 13.44 11.55
C VAL A 64 -9.83 13.02 12.17
N SER A 65 -10.61 13.98 12.68
CA SER A 65 -11.91 13.69 13.29
C SER A 65 -12.91 13.11 12.28
N ALA A 66 -12.97 13.67 11.07
CA ALA A 66 -13.80 13.15 9.98
C ALA A 66 -13.41 11.73 9.56
N THR A 67 -12.11 11.44 9.48
CA THR A 67 -11.60 10.11 9.12
C THR A 67 -11.94 9.07 10.19
N ILE A 68 -11.74 9.39 11.47
CA ILE A 68 -12.10 8.50 12.59
C ILE A 68 -13.62 8.26 12.60
N ALA A 69 -14.40 9.33 12.48
CA ALA A 69 -15.85 9.24 12.43
C ALA A 69 -16.34 8.45 11.21
N GLY A 70 -15.69 8.60 10.05
CA GLY A 70 -15.98 7.87 8.82
C GLY A 70 -15.76 6.37 9.01
N ASN A 71 -14.58 5.97 9.49
CA ASN A 71 -14.27 4.57 9.78
C ASN A 71 -15.19 3.96 10.85
N ALA A 72 -15.52 4.71 11.90
CA ALA A 72 -16.47 4.28 12.93
C ALA A 72 -17.89 4.11 12.36
N THR A 73 -18.32 5.04 11.49
CA THR A 73 -19.61 4.97 10.79
C THR A 73 -19.64 3.76 9.86
N GLY A 74 -18.61 3.56 9.05
CA GLY A 74 -18.48 2.42 8.15
C GLY A 74 -18.47 1.09 8.91
N PHE A 75 -17.77 1.02 10.04
CA PHE A 75 -17.79 -0.15 10.92
C PHE A 75 -19.17 -0.41 11.54
N TYR A 76 -19.85 0.62 12.06
CA TYR A 76 -21.16 0.45 12.69
C TYR A 76 -22.24 0.11 11.68
N VAL A 77 -22.21 0.75 10.51
CA VAL A 77 -23.10 0.49 9.38
C VAL A 77 -22.87 -0.91 8.83
N GLY A 78 -21.61 -1.30 8.60
CA GLY A 78 -21.24 -2.64 8.18
C GLY A 78 -21.61 -3.72 9.20
N ARG A 79 -21.46 -3.44 10.49
CA ARG A 79 -21.84 -4.35 11.60
C ARG A 79 -23.35 -4.50 11.74
N ARG A 80 -24.14 -3.45 11.47
CA ARG A 80 -25.59 -3.44 11.65
C ARG A 80 -26.35 -3.98 10.42
N TRP A 81 -25.84 -3.76 9.20
CA TRP A 81 -26.54 -4.12 7.96
C TRP A 81 -25.84 -5.19 7.10
N GLY A 82 -24.60 -5.57 7.41
CA GLY A 82 -23.89 -6.70 6.77
C GLY A 82 -23.87 -6.63 5.23
N THR A 83 -23.89 -7.81 4.58
CA THR A 83 -23.95 -7.94 3.11
C THR A 83 -25.25 -7.43 2.48
N GLY A 84 -26.30 -7.19 3.27
CA GLY A 84 -27.61 -6.74 2.80
C GLY A 84 -27.64 -5.29 2.29
N MET A 85 -26.62 -4.49 2.61
CA MET A 85 -26.55 -3.09 2.17
C MET A 85 -26.18 -2.94 0.69
N LEU A 86 -25.38 -3.85 0.12
CA LEU A 86 -25.06 -3.86 -1.32
C LEU A 86 -26.25 -4.32 -2.18
N GLU A 87 -27.20 -5.03 -1.59
CA GLU A 87 -28.42 -5.52 -2.26
C GLU A 87 -29.61 -4.56 -2.08
N TRP A 88 -29.42 -3.46 -1.35
CA TRP A 88 -30.51 -2.55 -1.01
C TRP A 88 -30.93 -1.71 -2.22
N ALA A 89 -32.16 -1.98 -2.71
CA ALA A 89 -32.74 -1.35 -3.90
C ALA A 89 -32.68 0.20 -3.96
N PRO A 90 -32.80 0.96 -2.85
CA PRO A 90 -32.66 2.41 -2.89
C PRO A 90 -31.24 2.87 -3.24
N LEU A 91 -30.22 2.15 -2.77
CA LEU A 91 -28.80 2.43 -3.02
C LEU A 91 -28.49 2.27 -4.51
N GLN A 92 -28.94 1.16 -5.12
CA GLN A 92 -28.79 0.93 -6.57
C GLN A 92 -29.56 1.97 -7.41
N ARG A 93 -30.67 2.49 -6.89
CA ARG A 93 -31.51 3.49 -7.57
C ARG A 93 -30.94 4.91 -7.49
N PHE A 94 -30.19 5.23 -6.42
CA PHE A 94 -29.52 6.52 -6.25
C PHE A 94 -28.15 6.58 -6.94
N PHE A 95 -27.33 5.53 -6.81
CA PHE A 95 -25.98 5.47 -7.40
C PHE A 95 -25.97 4.97 -8.85
N GLY A 96 -26.97 4.21 -9.27
CA GLY A 96 -27.08 3.69 -10.64
C GLY A 96 -27.17 4.76 -11.73
N PRO A 97 -27.98 5.84 -11.57
CA PRO A 97 -28.08 6.91 -12.55
C PRO A 97 -26.80 7.74 -12.69
N SER A 98 -26.15 8.09 -11.57
CA SER A 98 -24.91 8.88 -11.53
C SER A 98 -23.73 8.11 -12.11
N ILE A 99 -23.56 6.83 -11.77
CA ILE A 99 -22.55 5.96 -12.41
C ILE A 99 -22.81 5.86 -13.92
N ARG A 100 -24.06 5.68 -14.36
CA ARG A 100 -24.42 5.61 -15.80
C ARG A 100 -24.19 6.92 -16.54
N LEU A 101 -24.39 8.06 -15.88
CA LEU A 101 -24.16 9.40 -16.43
C LEU A 101 -22.66 9.66 -16.59
N THR A 102 -21.85 9.39 -15.57
CA THR A 102 -20.39 9.52 -15.63
C THR A 102 -19.80 8.62 -16.70
N LEU A 103 -20.26 7.37 -16.82
CA LEU A 103 -19.82 6.46 -17.88
C LEU A 103 -20.23 6.91 -19.30
N ARG A 104 -21.34 7.65 -19.43
CA ARG A 104 -21.79 8.24 -20.71
C ARG A 104 -20.96 9.46 -21.10
N VAL A 105 -20.66 10.33 -20.14
CA VAL A 105 -19.91 11.57 -20.35
C VAL A 105 -18.44 11.28 -20.66
N THR A 106 -17.84 10.28 -20.02
CA THR A 106 -16.43 9.90 -20.24
C THR A 106 -16.24 8.94 -21.43
N GLY A 107 -17.31 8.50 -22.12
CA GLY A 107 -17.23 7.54 -23.23
C GLY A 107 -16.81 6.11 -22.82
N THR A 108 -16.74 5.83 -21.52
CA THR A 108 -16.21 4.58 -20.96
C THR A 108 -17.27 3.50 -20.74
N GLN A 109 -18.51 3.67 -21.24
CA GLN A 109 -19.56 2.64 -21.13
C GLN A 109 -19.15 1.27 -21.70
N GLY A 110 -18.34 1.26 -22.77
CA GLY A 110 -17.78 0.02 -23.31
C GLY A 110 -16.78 -0.63 -22.34
N ILE A 111 -15.87 0.19 -21.80
CA ILE A 111 -14.81 -0.22 -20.86
C ILE A 111 -15.41 -0.71 -19.52
N ALA A 112 -16.42 -0.02 -19.00
CA ALA A 112 -17.09 -0.44 -17.76
C ALA A 112 -17.89 -1.73 -17.95
N ARG A 113 -18.45 -1.99 -19.14
CA ARG A 113 -19.12 -3.27 -19.45
C ARG A 113 -18.13 -4.42 -19.67
N THR A 114 -16.96 -4.16 -20.24
CA THR A 114 -15.87 -5.16 -20.37
C THR A 114 -15.14 -5.40 -19.05
N LEU A 115 -15.04 -4.40 -18.17
CA LEU A 115 -14.45 -4.53 -16.85
C LEU A 115 -15.44 -5.04 -15.79
N ALA A 116 -16.75 -4.86 -15.95
CA ALA A 116 -17.74 -5.33 -14.97
C ALA A 116 -17.68 -6.84 -14.68
N PRO A 117 -17.39 -7.74 -15.64
CA PRO A 117 -17.06 -9.14 -15.36
C PRO A 117 -15.78 -9.28 -14.55
N GLY A 118 -14.72 -8.52 -14.87
CA GLY A 118 -13.44 -8.52 -14.15
C GLY A 118 -13.55 -8.00 -12.71
N VAL A 119 -14.34 -6.96 -12.47
CA VAL A 119 -14.62 -6.40 -11.14
C VAL A 119 -15.53 -7.32 -10.33
N ARG A 120 -16.53 -7.96 -10.94
CA ARG A 120 -17.35 -8.99 -10.26
C ARG A 120 -16.54 -10.25 -9.95
N TRP A 121 -15.63 -10.63 -10.85
CA TRP A 121 -14.66 -11.70 -10.63
C TRP A 121 -13.70 -11.34 -9.48
N LEU A 122 -13.20 -10.10 -9.44
CA LEU A 122 -12.31 -9.59 -8.39
C LEU A 122 -13.02 -9.50 -7.03
N ASN A 123 -14.27 -9.03 -7.00
CA ASN A 123 -15.06 -8.95 -5.77
C ASN A 123 -15.36 -10.34 -5.19
N ARG A 124 -15.63 -11.34 -6.04
CA ARG A 124 -15.75 -12.75 -5.63
C ARG A 124 -14.42 -13.36 -5.19
N ARG A 125 -13.29 -12.80 -5.64
CA ARG A 125 -11.92 -13.23 -5.31
C ARG A 125 -11.49 -12.77 -3.92
N PHE A 126 -11.93 -11.58 -3.52
CA PHE A 126 -11.76 -11.01 -2.19
C PHE A 126 -12.85 -11.44 -1.20
N ASP A 127 -13.84 -12.22 -1.64
CA ASP A 127 -14.80 -12.87 -0.75
C ASP A 127 -14.02 -13.88 0.12
N PRO A 128 -13.87 -13.65 1.44
CA PRO A 128 -12.99 -14.42 2.31
C PRO A 128 -13.41 -15.89 2.44
N ARG A 129 -14.54 -16.28 1.84
CA ARG A 129 -15.10 -17.63 1.83
C ARG A 129 -14.69 -18.49 0.62
N LEU A 130 -14.14 -17.91 -0.45
CA LEU A 130 -13.96 -18.57 -1.77
C LEU A 130 -12.50 -18.70 -2.25
N ALA A 131 -11.51 -18.51 -1.38
CA ALA A 131 -10.09 -18.45 -1.74
C ALA A 131 -9.53 -19.82 -2.25
N GLN A 132 -9.73 -20.12 -3.54
CA GLN A 132 -8.97 -21.14 -4.28
C GLN A 132 -7.75 -20.47 -4.95
N GLY A 133 -6.54 -20.76 -4.46
CA GLY A 133 -5.32 -19.95 -4.62
C GLY A 133 -4.77 -19.65 -6.03
N LEU A 134 -5.18 -20.34 -7.10
CA LEU A 134 -4.49 -20.26 -8.40
C LEU A 134 -4.69 -18.93 -9.17
N SER A 135 -5.86 -18.29 -9.06
CA SER A 135 -6.17 -17.05 -9.79
C SER A 135 -5.62 -15.77 -9.14
N LEU A 136 -5.07 -15.85 -7.91
CA LEU A 136 -4.49 -14.70 -7.22
C LEU A 136 -3.08 -14.46 -7.75
N THR A 137 -2.35 -15.54 -8.06
CA THR A 137 -1.03 -15.52 -8.68
C THR A 137 -1.07 -14.91 -10.07
N LEU A 138 -2.06 -15.28 -10.92
CA LEU A 138 -2.25 -14.66 -12.24
C LEU A 138 -2.70 -13.19 -12.15
N GLY A 139 -3.60 -12.85 -11.22
CA GLY A 139 -4.01 -11.46 -10.98
C GLY A 139 -2.85 -10.59 -10.49
N PHE A 140 -1.96 -11.18 -9.69
CA PHE A 140 -0.77 -10.52 -9.17
C PHE A 140 0.32 -10.35 -10.23
N PHE A 141 0.59 -11.36 -11.07
CA PHE A 141 1.49 -11.20 -12.22
C PHE A 141 0.93 -10.21 -13.24
N ALA A 142 -0.39 -10.16 -13.44
CA ALA A 142 -1.02 -9.15 -14.28
C ALA A 142 -0.92 -7.75 -13.66
N LEU A 143 -1.02 -7.62 -12.34
CA LEU A 143 -0.83 -6.36 -11.61
C LEU A 143 0.64 -5.90 -11.69
N MET A 144 1.61 -6.80 -11.48
CA MET A 144 3.04 -6.51 -11.67
C MET A 144 3.38 -6.16 -13.12
N GLY A 145 2.79 -6.87 -14.09
CA GLY A 145 2.90 -6.52 -15.50
C GLY A 145 2.25 -5.17 -15.83
N ALA A 146 1.14 -4.82 -15.19
CA ALA A 146 0.47 -3.54 -15.37
C ALA A 146 1.24 -2.39 -14.69
N ILE A 147 1.81 -2.61 -13.50
CA ILE A 147 2.65 -1.64 -12.78
C ILE A 147 3.98 -1.47 -13.51
N GLY A 148 4.62 -2.54 -13.95
CA GLY A 148 5.84 -2.50 -14.75
C GLY A 148 5.61 -1.88 -16.13
N GLY A 149 4.50 -2.23 -16.79
CA GLY A 149 4.10 -1.64 -18.07
C GLY A 149 3.74 -0.15 -17.94
N ALA A 150 3.02 0.22 -16.89
CA ALA A 150 2.78 1.62 -16.55
C ALA A 150 4.10 2.34 -16.25
N GLY A 151 5.00 1.74 -15.46
CA GLY A 151 6.33 2.29 -15.17
C GLY A 151 7.18 2.49 -16.43
N LEU A 152 7.11 1.58 -17.40
CA LEU A 152 7.79 1.70 -18.70
C LEU A 152 7.16 2.79 -19.59
N VAL A 153 5.84 2.94 -19.56
CA VAL A 153 5.13 4.02 -20.27
C VAL A 153 5.40 5.38 -19.60
N PHE A 154 5.44 5.43 -18.26
CA PHE A 154 5.74 6.62 -17.47
C PHE A 154 7.22 7.02 -17.53
N SER A 155 8.12 6.06 -17.74
CA SER A 155 9.55 6.26 -18.02
C SER A 155 9.79 7.07 -19.32
N GLN A 156 8.80 7.14 -20.22
CA GLN A 156 8.94 7.79 -21.53
C GLN A 156 8.30 9.19 -21.60
N THR A 157 7.58 9.68 -20.58
CA THR A 157 6.83 10.95 -20.68
C THR A 157 6.76 11.71 -19.36
N GLN A 158 7.41 12.89 -19.27
CA GLN A 158 7.18 14.04 -18.34
C GLN A 158 6.81 13.81 -16.84
N ALA A 159 6.73 12.58 -16.34
CA ALA A 159 6.32 12.23 -14.97
C ALA A 159 7.48 12.32 -13.97
N VAL A 160 8.72 12.33 -14.46
CA VAL A 160 9.92 12.60 -13.64
C VAL A 160 9.81 14.00 -13.00
N GLU A 161 9.26 14.99 -13.71
CA GLU A 161 8.95 16.32 -13.15
C GLU A 161 7.84 16.26 -12.09
N GLY A 162 6.90 15.31 -12.19
CA GLY A 162 5.81 15.13 -11.22
C GLY A 162 6.29 14.52 -9.89
N LEU A 163 7.24 13.58 -9.93
CA LEU A 163 7.86 13.00 -8.74
C LEU A 163 8.72 14.02 -8.00
N ALA A 164 9.41 14.90 -8.74
CA ALA A 164 10.15 16.03 -8.20
C ALA A 164 9.27 16.97 -7.36
N LEU A 165 7.98 17.14 -7.70
CA LEU A 165 7.04 17.96 -6.91
C LEU A 165 6.80 17.42 -5.48
N ILE A 166 6.99 16.12 -5.25
CA ILE A 166 6.83 15.51 -3.93
C ILE A 166 8.18 15.37 -3.24
N ASP A 167 9.18 14.88 -3.98
CA ASP A 167 10.48 14.52 -3.42
C ASP A 167 11.27 15.76 -2.96
N PHE A 168 11.35 16.83 -3.77
CA PHE A 168 12.15 18.00 -3.40
C PHE A 168 11.63 18.74 -2.16
N PRO A 169 10.32 19.04 -2.01
CA PRO A 169 9.83 19.69 -0.80
C PRO A 169 10.08 18.88 0.47
N VAL A 170 9.92 17.55 0.40
CA VAL A 170 10.17 16.66 1.54
C VAL A 170 11.65 16.65 1.90
N LEU A 171 12.54 16.53 0.91
CA LEU A 171 13.99 16.54 1.14
C LEU A 171 14.50 17.90 1.61
N GLU A 172 13.95 19.00 1.08
CA GLU A 172 14.29 20.36 1.53
C GLU A 172 13.85 20.60 2.97
N TRP A 173 12.63 20.19 3.32
CA TRP A 173 12.14 20.24 4.69
C TRP A 173 13.01 19.38 5.61
N MET A 174 13.31 18.13 5.21
CA MET A 174 14.15 17.25 5.99
C MET A 174 15.56 17.83 6.18
N GLY A 175 16.14 18.44 5.13
CA GLY A 175 17.42 19.12 5.21
C GLY A 175 17.45 20.29 6.20
N LYS A 176 16.33 20.99 6.38
CA LYS A 176 16.18 22.09 7.36
C LYS A 176 15.88 21.59 8.77
N THR A 177 15.24 20.42 8.92
CA THR A 177 14.74 19.92 10.20
C THR A 177 15.64 18.88 10.87
N ARG A 178 16.43 18.12 10.10
CA ARG A 178 17.28 17.05 10.65
C ARG A 178 18.47 17.61 11.44
N THR A 179 18.87 16.88 12.48
CA THR A 179 20.09 17.13 13.25
C THR A 179 21.19 16.16 12.84
N ASP A 180 22.46 16.55 13.02
CA ASP A 180 23.60 15.67 12.71
C ASP A 180 23.56 14.37 13.52
N GLU A 181 23.10 14.45 14.77
CA GLU A 181 22.89 13.29 15.63
C GLU A 181 21.84 12.34 15.04
N ALA A 182 20.68 12.87 14.63
CA ALA A 182 19.63 12.06 13.98
C ALA A 182 20.13 11.40 12.69
N VAL A 183 20.94 12.10 11.90
CA VAL A 183 21.55 11.54 10.68
C VAL A 183 22.51 10.40 11.04
N SER A 184 23.37 10.58 12.05
CA SER A 184 24.30 9.53 12.49
C SER A 184 23.59 8.27 12.97
N ILE A 185 22.51 8.42 13.74
CA ILE A 185 21.68 7.32 14.24
C ILE A 185 20.98 6.63 13.07
N ALA A 186 20.41 7.40 12.15
CA ALA A 186 19.75 6.86 10.96
C ALA A 186 20.72 6.06 10.10
N CYS A 187 21.87 6.64 9.73
CA CYS A 187 22.91 5.93 8.98
C CYS A 187 23.36 4.65 9.69
N GLY A 188 23.60 4.71 11.00
CA GLY A 188 24.00 3.55 11.80
C GLY A 188 22.96 2.42 11.77
N GLY A 189 21.68 2.75 11.94
CA GLY A 189 20.59 1.77 11.90
C GLY A 189 20.34 1.20 10.50
N LEU A 190 20.47 2.02 9.46
CA LEU A 190 20.24 1.61 8.07
C LEU A 190 21.28 0.62 7.54
N LEU A 191 22.50 0.62 8.09
CA LEU A 191 23.54 -0.36 7.72
C LEU A 191 23.06 -1.80 7.89
N ALA A 192 22.20 -2.09 8.88
CA ALA A 192 21.64 -3.42 9.09
C ALA A 192 20.70 -3.89 7.97
N PHE A 193 20.21 -2.97 7.13
CA PHE A 193 19.32 -3.26 6.00
C PHE A 193 19.98 -3.02 4.64
N HIS A 194 21.25 -2.58 4.63
CA HIS A 194 22.03 -2.33 3.41
C HIS A 194 23.15 -3.38 3.27
N TRP A 195 23.73 -3.51 2.08
CA TRP A 195 24.95 -4.32 1.90
C TRP A 195 26.15 -3.67 2.60
N PRO A 196 26.99 -4.44 3.33
CA PRO A 196 26.89 -5.87 3.63
C PRO A 196 26.11 -6.22 4.92
N GLY A 197 25.71 -5.23 5.72
CA GLY A 197 25.12 -5.44 7.06
C GLY A 197 23.81 -6.23 7.08
N VAL A 198 23.09 -6.32 5.96
CA VAL A 198 21.91 -7.18 5.80
C VAL A 198 22.15 -8.65 6.17
N PHE A 199 23.39 -9.14 6.02
CA PHE A 199 23.73 -10.51 6.44
C PHE A 199 23.65 -10.71 7.95
N GLU A 200 23.90 -9.68 8.75
CA GLU A 200 23.81 -9.74 10.22
C GLU A 200 22.38 -9.97 10.70
N VAL A 201 21.38 -9.52 9.93
CA VAL A 201 19.96 -9.75 10.20
C VAL A 201 19.48 -11.06 9.56
N ALA A 202 19.85 -11.29 8.30
CA ALA A 202 19.33 -12.41 7.52
C ALA A 202 19.85 -13.77 8.02
N VAL A 203 21.13 -13.88 8.37
CA VAL A 203 21.75 -15.16 8.76
C VAL A 203 21.15 -15.71 10.06
N PRO A 204 21.02 -14.95 11.15
CA PRO A 204 20.34 -15.43 12.36
C PRO A 204 18.89 -15.82 12.12
N LEU A 205 18.17 -15.03 11.32
CA LEU A 205 16.77 -15.32 10.98
C LEU A 205 16.64 -16.62 10.16
N MET A 206 17.53 -16.84 9.20
CA MET A 206 17.61 -18.08 8.42
C MET A 206 17.96 -19.28 9.29
N ALA A 207 18.94 -19.14 10.21
CA ALA A 207 19.31 -20.19 11.14
C ALA A 207 18.13 -20.58 12.06
N PHE A 208 17.40 -19.58 12.57
CA PHE A 208 16.19 -19.79 13.35
C PHE A 208 15.10 -20.50 12.54
N ALA A 209 14.84 -20.04 11.31
CA ALA A 209 13.85 -20.65 10.42
C ALA A 209 14.21 -22.10 10.05
N TRP A 210 15.50 -22.39 9.83
CA TRP A 210 15.99 -23.75 9.61
C TRP A 210 15.65 -24.62 10.81
N TRP A 211 16.02 -24.19 12.01
CA TRP A 211 15.84 -24.98 13.22
C TRP A 211 14.36 -25.23 13.56
N ARG A 212 13.49 -24.24 13.37
CA ARG A 212 12.08 -24.32 13.80
C ARG A 212 11.11 -24.84 12.75
N VAL A 213 11.37 -24.61 11.46
CA VAL A 213 10.42 -24.92 10.37
C VAL A 213 11.04 -25.82 9.33
N GLY A 214 12.32 -25.62 9.01
CA GLY A 214 13.07 -26.47 8.09
C GLY A 214 13.86 -25.66 7.06
N TRP A 215 14.78 -26.35 6.38
CA TRP A 215 15.76 -25.75 5.47
C TRP A 215 15.12 -24.99 4.29
N PHE A 216 13.97 -25.44 3.78
CA PHE A 216 13.22 -24.71 2.73
C PHE A 216 12.73 -23.33 3.19
N ALA A 217 12.41 -23.13 4.47
CA ALA A 217 12.03 -21.81 4.97
C ALA A 217 13.25 -20.88 5.05
N ALA A 218 14.39 -21.40 5.50
CA ALA A 218 15.65 -20.66 5.55
C ALA A 218 16.09 -20.21 4.15
N ILE A 219 16.07 -21.11 3.15
CA ILE A 219 16.44 -20.76 1.77
C ILE A 219 15.51 -19.68 1.20
N ARG A 220 14.20 -19.76 1.45
CA ARG A 220 13.26 -18.73 0.95
C ARG A 220 13.55 -17.36 1.53
N ILE A 221 13.86 -17.28 2.83
CA ILE A 221 14.28 -16.02 3.47
C ILE A 221 15.58 -15.51 2.82
N GLY A 222 16.57 -16.39 2.63
CA GLY A 222 17.85 -16.02 1.99
C GLY A 222 17.67 -15.50 0.56
N VAL A 223 16.94 -16.23 -0.28
CA VAL A 223 16.63 -15.81 -1.66
C VAL A 223 15.78 -14.55 -1.70
N GLY A 224 14.86 -14.40 -0.75
CA GLY A 224 14.05 -13.20 -0.58
C GLY A 224 14.92 -11.97 -0.32
N VAL A 225 15.74 -12.04 0.72
CA VAL A 225 16.56 -10.91 1.16
C VAL A 225 17.63 -10.57 0.13
N VAL A 226 18.37 -11.57 -0.38
CA VAL A 226 19.41 -11.34 -1.39
C VAL A 226 18.80 -10.83 -2.69
N GLY A 227 17.65 -11.37 -3.11
CA GLY A 227 16.97 -10.96 -4.33
C GLY A 227 16.43 -9.52 -4.27
N ALA A 228 15.85 -9.09 -3.15
CA ALA A 228 15.40 -7.71 -3.00
C ALA A 228 16.56 -6.72 -2.81
N ALA A 229 17.53 -7.04 -1.95
CA ALA A 229 18.69 -6.18 -1.73
C ALA A 229 19.54 -6.06 -3.01
N GLY A 230 19.81 -7.19 -3.67
CA GLY A 230 20.57 -7.23 -4.92
C GLY A 230 19.79 -6.65 -6.10
N GLY A 231 18.48 -6.92 -6.18
CA GLY A 231 17.61 -6.37 -7.21
C GLY A 231 17.47 -4.86 -7.13
N ALA A 232 17.23 -4.31 -5.93
CA ALA A 232 17.18 -2.87 -5.71
C ALA A 232 18.53 -2.22 -6.06
N TYR A 233 19.64 -2.78 -5.57
CA TYR A 233 20.99 -2.28 -5.86
C TYR A 233 21.33 -2.33 -7.36
N PHE A 234 20.96 -3.41 -8.05
CA PHE A 234 21.19 -3.56 -9.48
C PHE A 234 20.37 -2.54 -10.29
N LEU A 235 19.09 -2.36 -9.93
CA LEU A 235 18.21 -1.40 -10.61
C LEU A 235 18.73 0.02 -10.43
N ASP A 236 19.07 0.42 -9.20
CA ASP A 236 19.66 1.73 -8.90
C ASP A 236 20.96 1.99 -9.65
N ARG A 237 21.85 0.99 -9.73
CA ARG A 237 23.19 1.20 -10.29
C ARG A 237 23.26 1.11 -11.81
N PHE A 238 22.38 0.33 -12.44
CA PHE A 238 22.54 -0.05 -13.86
C PHE A 238 21.31 0.20 -14.74
N VAL A 239 20.12 0.43 -14.18
CA VAL A 239 18.87 0.44 -14.96
C VAL A 239 18.09 1.73 -14.81
N LEU A 240 17.92 2.22 -13.58
CA LEU A 240 17.07 3.36 -13.26
C LEU A 240 17.95 4.56 -12.90
N GLU A 241 17.69 5.69 -13.55
CA GLU A 241 18.26 6.97 -13.15
C GLU A 241 17.23 7.74 -12.32
N GLY A 242 17.52 7.92 -11.03
CA GLY A 242 16.74 8.77 -10.15
C GLY A 242 16.90 10.25 -10.51
N HIS A 243 15.85 11.05 -10.30
CA HIS A 243 15.91 12.50 -10.54
C HIS A 243 16.59 13.27 -9.41
N VAL A 244 16.65 12.68 -8.20
CA VAL A 244 17.37 13.23 -7.05
C VAL A 244 18.83 12.78 -7.13
N PRO A 245 19.80 13.70 -7.25
CA PRO A 245 21.21 13.34 -7.36
C PRO A 245 21.70 12.60 -6.11
N GLY A 246 22.24 11.40 -6.29
CA GLY A 246 22.87 10.62 -5.22
C GLY A 246 21.90 9.93 -4.26
N ALA A 247 20.59 9.98 -4.50
CA ALA A 247 19.61 9.20 -3.76
C ALA A 247 19.32 7.87 -4.48
N GLU A 248 19.18 6.80 -3.69
CA GLU A 248 18.85 5.46 -4.18
C GLU A 248 17.44 5.41 -4.80
N PHE A 249 17.35 4.82 -5.99
CA PHE A 249 16.11 4.60 -6.71
C PHE A 249 16.14 3.25 -7.46
N PRO A 250 15.67 2.15 -6.86
CA PRO A 250 14.85 2.05 -5.63
C PRO A 250 15.68 2.00 -4.34
N SER A 251 15.07 2.37 -3.20
CA SER A 251 15.71 2.27 -1.89
C SER A 251 15.99 0.81 -1.48
N VAL A 252 17.27 0.49 -1.27
CA VAL A 252 17.72 -0.86 -0.87
C VAL A 252 17.26 -1.22 0.55
N PRO A 253 17.46 -0.36 1.58
CA PRO A 253 17.04 -0.67 2.95
C PRO A 253 15.53 -0.94 3.08
N VAL A 254 14.71 -0.17 2.35
CA VAL A 254 13.25 -0.31 2.38
C VAL A 254 12.81 -1.59 1.68
N ALA A 255 13.43 -1.96 0.55
CA ALA A 255 13.17 -3.22 -0.12
C ALA A 255 13.48 -4.43 0.78
N VAL A 256 14.59 -4.38 1.50
CA VAL A 256 14.98 -5.42 2.48
C VAL A 256 14.00 -5.48 3.65
N ALA A 257 13.65 -4.34 4.25
CA ALA A 257 12.70 -4.27 5.35
C ALA A 257 11.32 -4.83 4.95
N ALA A 258 10.86 -4.53 3.73
CA ALA A 258 9.60 -5.02 3.19
C ALA A 258 9.62 -6.55 3.00
N VAL A 259 10.71 -7.10 2.48
CA VAL A 259 10.90 -8.56 2.35
C VAL A 259 10.90 -9.25 3.72
N LEU A 260 11.64 -8.70 4.68
CA LEU A 260 11.73 -9.25 6.03
C LEU A 260 10.36 -9.22 6.73
N LEU A 261 9.59 -8.14 6.59
CA LEU A 261 8.21 -8.06 7.07
C LEU A 261 7.35 -9.20 6.53
N VAL A 262 7.35 -9.44 5.21
CA VAL A 262 6.52 -10.48 4.59
C VAL A 262 6.96 -11.87 5.06
N HIS A 263 8.26 -12.19 5.04
CA HIS A 263 8.73 -13.51 5.43
C HIS A 263 8.57 -13.79 6.93
N THR A 264 8.84 -12.82 7.80
CA THR A 264 8.67 -13.00 9.25
C THR A 264 7.19 -13.16 9.60
N THR A 265 6.30 -12.41 8.97
CA THR A 265 4.85 -12.56 9.13
C THR A 265 4.38 -13.93 8.64
N ALA A 266 4.82 -14.35 7.46
CA ALA A 266 4.46 -15.66 6.91
C ALA A 266 5.02 -16.83 7.73
N LEU A 267 6.23 -16.69 8.28
CA LEU A 267 6.85 -17.68 9.16
C LEU A 267 6.06 -17.78 10.47
N THR A 268 5.73 -16.64 11.06
CA THR A 268 4.97 -16.54 12.32
C THR A 268 3.57 -17.13 12.13
N ALA A 269 2.88 -16.81 11.04
CA ALA A 269 1.58 -17.40 10.71
C ALA A 269 1.60 -18.93 10.54
N ARG A 270 2.76 -19.54 10.28
CA ARG A 270 2.93 -21.00 10.19
C ARG A 270 3.27 -21.65 11.52
N MET A 271 3.78 -20.89 12.49
CA MET A 271 4.29 -21.39 13.77
C MET A 271 3.39 -21.04 14.96
N LEU A 272 2.72 -19.90 14.90
CA LEU A 272 1.93 -19.29 15.96
C LEU A 272 0.48 -19.12 15.51
N ASP A 273 -0.35 -18.65 16.43
CA ASP A 273 -1.74 -18.31 16.18
C ASP A 273 -1.89 -17.00 15.40
N TRP A 274 -3.12 -16.71 14.97
CA TRP A 274 -3.43 -15.49 14.22
C TRP A 274 -3.03 -14.21 14.97
N GLY A 275 -3.16 -14.21 16.30
CA GLY A 275 -2.72 -13.11 17.16
C GLY A 275 -1.22 -12.85 17.05
N GLY A 276 -0.39 -13.90 17.12
CA GLY A 276 1.06 -13.80 16.93
C GLY A 276 1.44 -13.26 15.55
N ALA A 277 0.77 -13.72 14.49
CA ALA A 277 1.02 -13.25 13.12
C ALA A 277 0.70 -11.75 12.95
N VAL A 278 -0.43 -11.28 13.51
CA VAL A 278 -0.81 -9.87 13.49
C VAL A 278 0.18 -9.02 14.28
N ALA A 279 0.62 -9.48 15.46
CA ALA A 279 1.62 -8.78 16.25
C ALA A 279 2.97 -8.67 15.50
N CYS A 280 3.41 -9.74 14.84
CA CYS A 280 4.61 -9.74 14.01
C CYS A 280 4.47 -8.77 12.83
N ALA A 281 3.34 -8.76 12.14
CA ALA A 281 3.07 -7.82 11.05
C ALA A 281 3.08 -6.36 11.52
N ALA A 282 2.50 -6.08 12.70
CA ALA A 282 2.49 -4.74 13.28
C ALA A 282 3.91 -4.25 13.63
N ILE A 283 4.71 -5.10 14.29
CA ILE A 283 6.12 -4.80 14.61
C ILE A 283 6.93 -4.60 13.34
N GLY A 284 6.79 -5.51 12.36
CA GLY A 284 7.50 -5.41 11.08
C GLY A 284 7.11 -4.16 10.29
N THR A 285 5.83 -3.75 10.34
CA THR A 285 5.36 -2.51 9.70
C THR A 285 5.94 -1.29 10.39
N PHE A 286 6.01 -1.27 11.72
CA PHE A 286 6.68 -0.21 12.47
C PHE A 286 8.17 -0.10 12.11
N VAL A 287 8.88 -1.23 12.02
CA VAL A 287 10.29 -1.27 11.57
C VAL A 287 10.41 -0.76 10.14
N LEU A 288 9.55 -1.20 9.22
CA LEU A 288 9.52 -0.72 7.84
C LEU A 288 9.34 0.80 7.75
N CYS A 289 8.38 1.37 8.48
CA CYS A 289 8.16 2.81 8.54
C CYS A 289 9.37 3.55 9.13
N THR A 290 10.02 2.96 10.13
CA THR A 290 11.21 3.52 10.76
C THR A 290 12.41 3.51 9.80
N VAL A 291 12.61 2.42 9.06
CA VAL A 291 13.64 2.32 8.02
C VAL A 291 13.36 3.32 6.90
N ALA A 292 12.12 3.41 6.42
CA ALA A 292 11.72 4.39 5.41
C ALA A 292 12.01 5.82 5.89
N LEU A 293 11.58 6.20 7.09
CA LEU A 293 11.88 7.51 7.66
C LEU A 293 13.40 7.73 7.81
N GLY A 294 14.11 6.72 8.30
CA GLY A 294 15.56 6.72 8.41
C GLY A 294 16.24 7.02 7.08
N THR A 295 15.78 6.42 5.97
CA THR A 295 16.35 6.67 4.64
C THR A 295 16.16 8.11 4.16
N VAL A 296 15.03 8.76 4.51
CA VAL A 296 14.82 10.19 4.23
C VAL A 296 15.73 11.05 5.11
N VAL A 297 15.84 10.75 6.40
CA VAL A 297 16.69 11.48 7.36
C VAL A 297 18.16 11.41 6.95
N ALA A 298 18.65 10.20 6.62
CA ALA A 298 20.00 9.97 6.14
C ALA A 298 20.27 10.60 4.76
N GLY A 299 19.22 10.95 4.01
CA GLY A 299 19.31 11.42 2.63
C GLY A 299 19.72 10.31 1.66
N TRP A 300 19.48 9.05 2.01
CA TRP A 300 19.81 7.90 1.16
C TRP A 300 18.75 7.66 0.09
N ALA A 301 17.47 7.98 0.35
CA ALA A 301 16.40 7.80 -0.62
C ALA A 301 15.34 8.90 -0.52
N ALA A 302 14.75 9.22 -1.67
CA ALA A 302 13.58 10.09 -1.76
C ALA A 302 12.29 9.32 -1.51
N PRO A 303 11.16 9.97 -1.16
CA PRO A 303 9.85 9.33 -1.02
C PRO A 303 9.47 8.40 -2.19
N SER A 304 9.77 8.80 -3.42
CA SER A 304 9.58 7.95 -4.60
C SER A 304 10.44 6.67 -4.60
N GLY A 305 11.72 6.77 -4.23
CA GLY A 305 12.63 5.63 -4.09
C GLY A 305 12.21 4.68 -2.98
N ILE A 306 11.64 5.20 -1.89
CA ILE A 306 11.03 4.42 -0.80
C ILE A 306 9.82 3.65 -1.32
N ALA A 307 8.91 4.31 -2.05
CA ALA A 307 7.72 3.66 -2.59
C ALA A 307 8.09 2.53 -3.57
N LEU A 308 9.08 2.77 -4.43
CA LEU A 308 9.56 1.75 -5.37
C LEU A 308 10.28 0.60 -4.66
N GLY A 309 11.11 0.89 -3.66
CA GLY A 309 11.78 -0.12 -2.84
C GLY A 309 10.78 -1.01 -2.10
N LEU A 310 9.76 -0.41 -1.49
CA LEU A 310 8.65 -1.11 -0.83
C LEU A 310 7.91 -2.03 -1.82
N ALA A 311 7.55 -1.51 -2.99
CA ALA A 311 6.84 -2.27 -4.02
C ALA A 311 7.68 -3.47 -4.50
N LEU A 312 8.96 -3.26 -4.78
CA LEU A 312 9.89 -4.30 -5.21
C LEU A 312 10.05 -5.38 -4.12
N GLY A 313 10.29 -4.98 -2.88
CA GLY A 313 10.49 -5.90 -1.77
C GLY A 313 9.24 -6.74 -1.47
N MET A 314 8.06 -6.10 -1.37
CA MET A 314 6.81 -6.83 -1.16
C MET A 314 6.50 -7.75 -2.34
N ALA A 315 6.73 -7.30 -3.59
CA ALA A 315 6.47 -8.11 -4.75
C ALA A 315 7.38 -9.34 -4.79
N TRP A 316 8.67 -9.17 -4.52
CA TRP A 316 9.60 -10.29 -4.48
C TRP A 316 9.26 -11.30 -3.39
N ALA A 317 9.06 -10.85 -2.14
CA ALA A 317 8.75 -11.78 -1.04
C ALA A 317 7.42 -12.51 -1.22
N THR A 318 6.40 -11.83 -1.74
CA THR A 318 5.10 -12.48 -2.03
C THR A 318 5.25 -13.58 -3.08
N THR A 319 6.06 -13.40 -4.13
CA THR A 319 6.31 -14.46 -5.12
C THR A 319 6.95 -15.71 -4.52
N LEU A 320 7.76 -15.56 -3.46
CA LEU A 320 8.43 -16.67 -2.78
C LEU A 320 7.53 -17.36 -1.73
N GLU A 321 6.56 -16.65 -1.16
CA GLU A 321 5.66 -17.19 -0.12
C GLU A 321 4.38 -17.83 -0.70
N LEU A 322 3.85 -17.32 -1.81
CA LEU A 322 2.60 -17.77 -2.43
C LEU A 322 2.58 -19.26 -2.88
N PRO A 323 3.65 -19.84 -3.45
CA PRO A 323 3.63 -21.24 -3.89
C PRO A 323 3.45 -22.23 -2.72
N GLY A 324 4.03 -21.93 -1.56
CA GLY A 324 4.03 -22.82 -0.40
C GLY A 324 2.69 -22.90 0.33
N THR A 325 1.85 -21.86 0.25
CA THR A 325 0.50 -21.85 0.81
C THR A 325 -0.50 -22.57 -0.09
N ALA A 326 -0.36 -22.45 -1.42
CA ALA A 326 -1.20 -23.12 -2.40
C ALA A 326 -1.03 -24.66 -2.42
N LEU A 327 0.16 -25.17 -2.11
CA LEU A 327 0.44 -26.62 -2.09
C LEU A 327 -0.10 -27.33 -0.83
N ARG A 328 -0.38 -26.61 0.26
CA ARG A 328 -0.93 -27.19 1.50
C ARG A 328 -2.45 -27.32 1.50
N SER A 329 -3.16 -26.59 0.64
CA SER A 329 -4.60 -26.76 0.44
C SER A 329 -4.87 -27.94 -0.51
N LYS A 330 -4.54 -29.17 -0.09
CA LYS A 330 -5.06 -30.36 -0.76
C LYS A 330 -6.54 -30.49 -0.34
N PRO A 331 -7.50 -30.57 -1.27
CA PRO A 331 -8.89 -30.83 -0.89
C PRO A 331 -8.98 -32.18 -0.17
N PRO A 332 -9.90 -32.34 0.81
CA PRO A 332 -10.13 -33.64 1.44
C PRO A 332 -10.46 -34.67 0.36
N SER A 333 -9.91 -35.88 0.49
CA SER A 333 -10.23 -36.99 -0.40
C SER A 333 -11.71 -37.37 -0.22
N PRO A 334 -12.44 -37.70 -1.30
CA PRO A 334 -13.88 -38.02 -1.25
C PRO A 334 -14.26 -39.24 -0.38
N GLU A 335 -13.30 -39.95 0.21
CA GLU A 335 -13.54 -41.11 1.08
C GLU A 335 -13.91 -40.74 2.52
N GLU A 336 -13.68 -39.50 2.97
CA GLU A 336 -14.01 -39.08 4.36
C GLU A 336 -15.47 -38.61 4.54
N GLU A 337 -16.21 -38.37 3.45
CA GLU A 337 -17.58 -37.82 3.50
C GLU A 337 -18.68 -38.91 3.60
N GLN A 338 -18.32 -40.20 3.53
CA GLN A 338 -19.28 -41.33 3.63
C GLN A 338 -19.29 -42.04 5.00
N GLY A 339 -18.54 -41.54 5.98
CA GLY A 339 -18.34 -42.23 7.26
C GLY A 339 -19.37 -41.99 8.36
N ASP A 340 -20.23 -40.98 8.25
CA ASP A 340 -21.12 -40.60 9.37
C ASP A 340 -22.57 -40.40 8.92
N SER A 341 -23.30 -41.50 8.83
CA SER A 341 -24.75 -41.52 8.79
C SER A 341 -25.23 -42.39 9.95
N PRO A 342 -25.72 -41.82 11.06
CA PRO A 342 -26.24 -42.62 12.16
C PRO A 342 -27.56 -43.28 11.74
N ARG A 343 -27.62 -44.60 11.91
CA ARG A 343 -28.86 -45.40 11.90
C ARG A 343 -29.54 -45.32 13.26
#